data_AF-A0A5N9CC13-F1
#
_entry.id   AF-A0A5N9CC13-F1
#
_cell.length_a   1.000
_cell.length_b   1.000
_cell.length_c   1.000
_cell.angle_alpha   90.00
_cell.angle_beta   90.00
_cell.angle_gamma   90.00
#
_symmetry.space_group_name_H-M   'P 1'
#
loop_
_entity.id
_entity.type
_entity.pdbx_description
1 polymer ?
#
loop_
_entity_poly.entity_id
_entity_poly.type
_entity_poly.pdbx_seq_one_letter_code
_entity_poly.pdbx_strand_id
1 'polypeptide(L)'
;MESENVEYQDDGFGEFRLGIVESAEFLLENWVWSITNLEKIGIPLNEAITTLFDYERLNLARIKAETSITIFKDYASGEELLDEATDIATTNYYLKKFRGFPQYLEVLWRIILARRYPDAGYPRIKAAATLYAQGTRAGEHSVPRAAEGFLRYEIWRGEEYRSAFIESLKKYQKPRGGYARFLSRIDALLE
;
A
#
# COMPACT_ATOMS: atom_id res chain seq x y z
N MET A 1 1.11 18.18 22.93
CA MET A 1 1.21 16.76 22.55
C MET A 1 2.03 16.72 21.28
N GLU A 2 3.35 16.61 21.43
CA GLU A 2 4.27 16.57 20.31
C GLU A 2 4.05 15.26 19.55
N SER A 3 3.81 15.36 18.25
CA SER A 3 3.80 14.19 17.38
C SER A 3 5.23 13.68 17.29
N GLU A 4 5.55 12.62 18.03
CA GLU A 4 6.77 11.86 17.82
C GLU A 4 6.85 11.50 16.33
N ASN A 5 7.83 12.09 15.64
CA ASN A 5 8.22 11.64 14.33
C ASN A 5 8.89 10.29 14.53
N VAL A 6 8.09 9.22 14.51
CA VAL A 6 8.62 7.88 14.26
C VAL A 6 9.13 7.89 12.82
N GLU A 7 10.42 8.14 12.68
CA GLU A 7 11.12 7.92 11.42
C GLU A 7 11.12 6.40 11.22
N TYR A 8 10.18 5.92 10.38
CA TYR A 8 9.98 4.50 10.17
C TYR A 8 11.20 3.91 9.47
N GLN A 9 12.05 3.24 10.24
CA GLN A 9 13.11 2.38 9.73
C GLN A 9 12.48 1.09 9.17
N ASP A 10 12.87 0.72 7.95
CA ASP A 10 12.73 -0.65 7.45
C ASP A 10 13.32 -1.57 8.52
N ASP A 11 12.48 -2.34 9.20
CA ASP A 11 12.89 -3.22 10.30
C ASP A 11 13.90 -4.29 9.87
N GLY A 12 14.19 -4.41 8.56
CA GLY A 12 15.16 -5.33 7.98
C GLY A 12 14.67 -6.77 7.87
N PHE A 13 13.51 -7.05 8.47
CA PHE A 13 12.89 -8.37 8.62
C PHE A 13 11.54 -8.47 7.90
N GLY A 14 10.94 -7.35 7.52
CA GLY A 14 9.73 -7.24 6.72
C GLY A 14 8.42 -7.33 7.51
N GLU A 15 8.45 -7.20 8.84
CA GLU A 15 7.23 -7.14 9.68
C GLU A 15 6.37 -5.93 9.31
N PHE A 16 7.01 -4.78 9.02
CA PHE A 16 6.33 -3.59 8.52
C PHE A 16 5.56 -3.88 7.22
N ARG A 17 6.18 -4.61 6.28
CA ARG A 17 5.53 -4.96 5.02
C ARG A 17 4.37 -5.93 5.24
N LEU A 18 4.55 -6.88 6.15
CA LEU A 18 3.50 -7.82 6.54
C LEU A 18 2.31 -7.08 7.13
N GLY A 19 2.53 -6.23 8.14
CA GLY A 19 1.45 -5.48 8.78
C GLY A 19 0.67 -4.58 7.82
N ILE A 20 1.35 -3.97 6.84
CA ILE A 20 0.70 -3.20 5.77
C ILE A 20 -0.21 -4.09 4.91
N VAL A 21 0.28 -5.26 4.50
CA VAL A 21 -0.45 -6.19 3.63
C VAL A 21 -1.63 -6.79 4.39
N GLU A 22 -1.42 -7.30 5.60
CA GLU A 22 -2.48 -7.87 6.44
C GLU A 22 -3.58 -6.85 6.71
N SER A 23 -3.22 -5.59 6.97
CA SER A 23 -4.21 -4.51 7.14
C SER A 23 -5.06 -4.31 5.88
N ALA A 24 -4.47 -4.38 4.69
CA ALA A 24 -5.20 -4.25 3.43
C ALA A 24 -6.03 -5.50 3.10
N GLU A 25 -5.49 -6.70 3.37
CA GLU A 25 -6.18 -7.99 3.21
C GLU A 25 -7.38 -8.10 4.14
N PHE A 26 -7.25 -7.65 5.39
CA PHE A 26 -8.34 -7.61 6.37
C PHE A 26 -9.53 -6.76 5.87
N LEU A 27 -9.27 -5.61 5.24
CA LEU A 27 -10.32 -4.79 4.63
C LEU A 27 -11.04 -5.48 3.45
N LEU A 28 -10.46 -6.56 2.94
CA LEU A 28 -10.97 -7.39 1.85
C LEU A 28 -11.29 -8.82 2.28
N GLU A 29 -11.33 -9.15 3.58
CA GLU A 29 -11.53 -10.51 4.08
C GLU A 29 -12.77 -11.19 3.51
N ASN A 30 -13.87 -10.43 3.40
CA ASN A 30 -15.15 -10.90 2.87
C ASN A 30 -15.34 -10.59 1.37
N TRP A 31 -14.28 -10.17 0.67
CA TRP A 31 -14.35 -9.84 -0.75
C TRP A 31 -14.26 -11.10 -1.61
N VAL A 32 -15.23 -11.26 -2.50
CA VAL A 32 -15.22 -12.34 -3.49
C VAL A 32 -14.58 -11.85 -4.78
N TRP A 33 -13.37 -12.31 -5.07
CA TRP A 33 -12.63 -12.00 -6.29
C TRP A 33 -13.29 -12.66 -7.51
N SER A 34 -13.96 -11.85 -8.33
CA SER A 34 -14.51 -12.25 -9.63
C SER A 34 -14.63 -11.05 -10.55
N ILE A 35 -14.60 -11.28 -11.87
CA ILE A 35 -14.77 -10.21 -12.87
C ILE A 35 -16.07 -9.45 -12.61
N THR A 36 -17.19 -10.17 -12.39
CA THR A 36 -18.49 -9.57 -12.13
C THR A 36 -18.50 -8.67 -10.90
N ASN A 37 -17.81 -9.05 -9.81
CA ASN A 37 -17.77 -8.20 -8.62
C ASN A 37 -16.88 -6.97 -8.82
N LEU A 38 -15.78 -7.10 -9.58
CA LEU A 38 -14.93 -5.97 -9.95
C LEU A 38 -15.68 -4.95 -10.82
N GLU A 39 -16.46 -5.42 -11.79
CA GLU A 39 -17.31 -4.53 -12.61
C GLU A 39 -18.38 -3.81 -11.79
N LYS A 40 -19.01 -4.50 -10.83
CA LYS A 40 -20.02 -3.92 -9.93
C LYS A 40 -19.51 -2.75 -9.09
N ILE A 41 -18.21 -2.70 -8.81
CA ILE A 41 -17.57 -1.60 -8.07
C ILE A 41 -16.98 -0.53 -9.01
N GLY A 42 -17.34 -0.57 -10.29
CA GLY A 42 -16.98 0.47 -11.28
C GLY A 42 -15.64 0.25 -11.98
N ILE A 43 -15.03 -0.95 -11.89
CA ILE A 43 -13.81 -1.28 -12.63
C ILE A 43 -14.18 -1.74 -14.05
N PRO A 44 -13.71 -1.08 -15.12
CA PRO A 44 -13.99 -1.50 -16.50
C PRO A 44 -13.52 -2.93 -16.79
N LEU A 45 -14.24 -3.67 -17.64
CA LEU A 45 -13.99 -5.09 -17.93
C LEU A 45 -12.52 -5.42 -18.23
N ASN A 46 -11.86 -4.64 -19.09
CA ASN A 46 -10.45 -4.84 -19.45
C ASN A 46 -9.51 -4.72 -18.23
N GLU A 47 -9.79 -3.76 -17.35
CA GLU A 47 -9.05 -3.54 -16.12
C GLU A 47 -9.42 -4.57 -15.05
N ALA A 48 -10.67 -5.05 -15.02
CA ALA A 48 -11.11 -6.12 -14.12
C ALA A 48 -10.39 -7.44 -14.44
N ILE A 49 -10.29 -7.81 -15.71
CA ILE A 49 -9.52 -8.99 -16.15
C ILE A 49 -8.05 -8.86 -15.72
N THR A 50 -7.43 -7.72 -16.01
CA THR A 50 -6.01 -7.48 -15.69
C THR A 50 -5.79 -7.50 -14.17
N THR A 51 -6.68 -6.86 -13.41
CA THR A 51 -6.60 -6.79 -11.95
C THR A 51 -6.75 -8.16 -11.29
N LEU A 52 -7.67 -9.00 -11.79
CA LEU A 52 -7.85 -10.35 -11.27
C LEU A 52 -6.62 -11.22 -11.55
N PHE A 53 -6.11 -11.17 -12.79
CA PHE A 53 -4.89 -11.90 -13.15
C PHE A 53 -3.68 -11.47 -12.32
N ASP A 54 -3.49 -10.16 -12.14
CA ASP A 54 -2.41 -9.64 -11.29
C ASP A 54 -2.58 -10.05 -9.84
N TYR A 55 -3.81 -9.99 -9.30
CA TYR A 55 -4.10 -10.45 -7.95
C TYR A 55 -3.72 -11.92 -7.77
N GLU A 56 -4.19 -12.83 -8.63
CA GLU A 56 -3.89 -14.26 -8.51
C GLU A 56 -2.38 -14.54 -8.55
N ARG A 57 -1.69 -13.95 -9.53
CA ARG A 57 -0.23 -14.10 -9.70
C ARG A 57 0.53 -13.58 -8.49
N LEU A 58 0.16 -12.38 -8.00
CA LEU A 58 0.86 -11.72 -6.90
C LEU A 58 0.51 -12.36 -5.55
N ASN A 59 -0.73 -12.80 -5.35
CA ASN A 59 -1.17 -13.46 -4.12
C ASN A 59 -0.42 -14.79 -3.91
N LEU A 60 -0.26 -15.58 -4.97
CA LEU A 60 0.57 -16.79 -4.91
C LEU A 60 2.02 -16.48 -4.53
N ALA A 61 2.59 -15.41 -5.08
CA ALA A 61 3.94 -14.97 -4.75
C ALA A 61 4.05 -14.41 -3.31
N ARG A 62 3.01 -13.73 -2.82
CA ARG A 62 2.89 -13.25 -1.43
C ARG A 62 2.90 -14.43 -0.46
N ILE A 63 2.04 -15.43 -0.67
CA ILE A 63 1.97 -16.65 0.17
C ILE A 63 3.32 -17.37 0.21
N LYS A 64 3.99 -17.52 -0.94
CA LYS A 64 5.33 -18.14 -1.01
C LYS A 64 6.42 -17.31 -0.33
N ALA A 65 6.25 -16.00 -0.22
CA ALA A 65 7.21 -15.09 0.40
C ALA A 65 6.97 -14.90 1.91
N GLU A 66 5.84 -15.40 2.43
CA GLU A 66 5.52 -15.45 3.86
C GLU A 66 6.11 -16.70 4.54
N THR A 67 6.71 -17.61 3.77
CA THR A 67 7.41 -18.77 4.33
C THR A 67 8.69 -18.31 5.04
N SER A 68 8.71 -18.45 6.37
CA SER A 68 9.82 -18.10 7.25
C SER A 68 11.12 -18.81 6.82
N ILE A 69 12.18 -18.03 6.62
CA ILE A 69 13.53 -18.58 6.48
C ILE A 69 14.17 -18.53 7.86
N THR A 70 14.25 -19.67 8.54
CA THR A 70 15.08 -19.82 9.74
C THR A 70 16.54 -19.89 9.29
N ILE A 71 17.32 -18.85 9.58
CA ILE A 71 18.77 -18.87 9.37
C ILE A 71 19.41 -19.25 10.71
N PHE A 72 20.15 -20.35 10.74
CA PHE A 72 20.90 -20.76 11.92
C PHE A 72 22.27 -20.07 11.87
N LYS A 73 22.57 -19.24 12.87
CA LYS A 73 23.92 -18.67 13.05
C LYS A 73 24.60 -19.39 14.19
N ASP A 74 25.64 -20.16 13.86
CA ASP A 74 26.58 -20.65 14.85
C ASP A 74 27.62 -19.55 15.14
N TYR A 75 27.51 -18.92 16.32
CA TYR A 75 28.40 -17.85 16.75
C TYR A 75 29.82 -18.34 17.07
N ALA A 76 30.04 -19.66 17.18
CA ALA A 76 31.35 -20.23 17.46
C ALA A 76 32.21 -20.46 16.19
N SER A 77 31.58 -20.65 15.03
CA SER A 77 32.26 -21.01 13.77
C SER A 77 32.15 -19.95 12.67
N GLY A 78 31.14 -19.07 12.72
CA GLY A 78 30.91 -18.06 11.68
C GLY A 78 30.36 -18.61 10.36
N GLU A 79 30.02 -19.91 10.31
CA GLU A 79 29.39 -20.55 9.15
C GLU A 79 27.84 -20.51 9.25
N GLU A 80 27.17 -20.28 8.12
CA GLU A 80 25.72 -20.42 7.99
C GLU A 80 25.39 -21.90 7.79
N LEU A 81 24.91 -22.58 8.84
CA LEU A 81 24.43 -23.96 8.75
C LEU A 81 22.92 -23.98 8.55
N LEU A 82 22.43 -24.89 7.71
CA LEU A 82 21.02 -25.22 7.59
C LEU A 82 20.76 -26.46 8.44
N ASP A 83 20.13 -26.22 9.60
CA ASP A 83 19.44 -27.18 10.45
C ASP A 83 20.29 -28.09 11.36
N GLU A 84 20.21 -27.81 12.66
CA GLU A 84 19.65 -28.67 13.71
C GLU A 84 20.36 -28.39 15.04
N ALA A 85 19.60 -27.81 15.98
CA ALA A 85 19.87 -27.76 17.41
C ALA A 85 21.18 -27.08 17.87
N THR A 86 21.11 -25.77 18.17
CA THR A 86 21.75 -25.12 19.35
C THR A 86 21.36 -23.64 19.39
N ASP A 87 21.11 -23.09 20.59
CA ASP A 87 20.72 -21.70 20.93
C ASP A 87 20.06 -20.85 19.82
N ILE A 88 18.73 -20.87 19.83
CA ILE A 88 17.88 -20.52 18.69
C ILE A 88 17.59 -19.01 18.66
N ALA A 89 18.25 -18.27 17.77
CA ALA A 89 17.78 -16.96 17.31
C ALA A 89 16.98 -17.13 16.01
N THR A 90 15.69 -17.50 16.11
CA THR A 90 14.80 -17.54 14.94
C THR A 90 14.59 -16.12 14.42
N THR A 91 15.14 -15.81 13.25
CA THR A 91 14.86 -14.55 12.58
C THR A 91 13.83 -14.79 11.49
N ASN A 92 12.58 -14.39 11.71
CA ASN A 92 11.54 -14.51 10.69
C ASN A 92 11.70 -13.38 9.66
N TYR A 93 11.85 -13.74 8.39
CA TYR A 93 11.80 -12.77 7.28
C TYR A 93 10.45 -12.84 6.59
N TYR A 94 9.62 -11.81 6.77
CA TYR A 94 8.30 -11.74 6.14
C TYR A 94 8.37 -10.92 4.86
N LEU A 95 7.96 -11.49 3.73
CA LEU A 95 7.79 -10.78 2.45
C LEU A 95 9.04 -10.04 1.93
N LYS A 96 10.22 -10.23 2.54
CA LYS A 96 11.47 -9.56 2.15
C LYS A 96 11.85 -9.86 0.70
N LYS A 97 11.60 -11.11 0.27
CA LYS A 97 11.82 -11.58 -1.12
C LYS A 97 10.63 -11.31 -2.05
N PHE A 98 9.53 -10.72 -1.55
CA PHE A 98 8.35 -10.45 -2.37
C PHE A 98 8.57 -9.22 -3.26
N ARG A 99 9.18 -9.43 -4.43
CA ARG A 99 9.43 -8.36 -5.42
C ARG A 99 8.15 -7.69 -5.93
N GLY A 100 7.02 -8.40 -5.87
CA GLY A 100 5.70 -7.91 -6.28
C GLY A 100 4.95 -7.10 -5.22
N PHE A 101 5.56 -6.85 -4.06
CA PHE A 101 4.93 -6.12 -2.95
C PHE A 101 4.31 -4.76 -3.34
N PRO A 102 5.00 -3.90 -4.12
CA PRO A 102 4.41 -2.64 -4.60
C PRO A 102 3.10 -2.83 -5.36
N GLN A 103 3.13 -3.71 -6.36
CA GLN A 103 2.01 -3.94 -7.26
C GLN A 103 0.87 -4.63 -6.54
N TYR A 104 1.17 -5.53 -5.62
CA TYR A 104 0.16 -6.22 -4.83
C TYR A 104 -0.62 -5.23 -3.97
N LEU A 105 0.09 -4.35 -3.26
CA LEU A 105 -0.54 -3.33 -2.43
C LEU A 105 -1.42 -2.39 -3.27
N GLU A 106 -0.94 -1.98 -4.46
CA GLU A 106 -1.76 -1.19 -5.39
C GLU A 106 -3.04 -1.92 -5.81
N VAL A 107 -2.96 -3.21 -6.14
CA VAL A 107 -4.13 -4.02 -6.51
C VAL A 107 -5.15 -4.06 -5.38
N LEU A 108 -4.74 -4.32 -4.14
CA LEU A 108 -5.63 -4.33 -2.98
C LEU A 108 -6.31 -2.96 -2.79
N TRP A 109 -5.52 -1.87 -2.83
CA TRP A 109 -6.07 -0.52 -2.63
C TRP A 109 -6.99 -0.05 -3.76
N ARG A 110 -6.81 -0.51 -5.00
CA ARG A 110 -7.78 -0.25 -6.08
C ARG A 110 -9.17 -0.77 -5.70
N ILE A 111 -9.25 -1.99 -5.17
CA ILE A 111 -10.53 -2.60 -4.79
C ILE A 111 -11.12 -1.89 -3.58
N ILE A 112 -10.29 -1.63 -2.56
CA ILE A 112 -10.73 -0.95 -1.34
C ILE A 112 -11.29 0.44 -1.66
N LEU A 113 -10.59 1.22 -2.49
CA LEU A 113 -11.01 2.58 -2.84
C LEU A 113 -12.20 2.59 -3.80
N ALA A 114 -12.25 1.69 -4.80
CA ALA A 114 -13.43 1.54 -5.68
C ALA A 114 -14.71 1.24 -4.88
N ARG A 115 -14.62 0.39 -3.85
CA ARG A 115 -15.74 0.08 -2.96
C ARG A 115 -16.18 1.28 -2.11
N ARG A 116 -15.24 2.10 -1.66
CA ARG A 116 -15.52 3.27 -0.81
C ARG A 116 -16.01 4.48 -1.60
N TYR A 117 -15.57 4.62 -2.85
CA TYR A 117 -15.81 5.79 -3.69
C TYR A 117 -16.26 5.35 -5.10
N PRO A 118 -17.41 4.64 -5.24
CA PRO A 118 -17.85 4.06 -6.51
C PRO A 118 -18.08 5.10 -7.61
N ASP A 119 -18.44 6.33 -7.25
CA ASP A 119 -18.77 7.42 -8.18
C ASP A 119 -17.52 8.16 -8.72
N ALA A 120 -16.33 7.88 -8.17
CA ALA A 120 -15.12 8.58 -8.56
C ALA A 120 -14.65 8.23 -9.99
N GLY A 121 -15.09 7.10 -10.52
CA GLY A 121 -14.61 6.56 -11.78
C GLY A 121 -13.21 5.95 -11.67
N TYR A 122 -12.99 4.88 -12.41
CA TYR A 122 -11.81 4.03 -12.23
C TYR A 122 -10.44 4.69 -12.44
N PRO A 123 -10.23 5.61 -13.41
CA PRO A 123 -8.92 6.26 -13.58
C PRO A 123 -8.45 6.97 -12.29
N ARG A 124 -9.39 7.60 -11.59
CA ARG A 124 -9.14 8.31 -10.33
C ARG A 124 -8.86 7.33 -9.19
N ILE A 125 -9.62 6.25 -9.11
CA ILE A 125 -9.36 5.15 -8.16
C ILE A 125 -7.94 4.58 -8.37
N LYS A 126 -7.55 4.36 -9.62
CA LYS A 126 -6.22 3.83 -9.97
C LYS A 126 -5.11 4.77 -9.51
N ALA A 127 -5.21 6.06 -9.81
CA ALA A 127 -4.25 7.08 -9.35
C ALA A 127 -4.17 7.15 -7.82
N ALA A 128 -5.32 7.17 -7.14
CA ALA A 128 -5.40 7.20 -5.69
C ALA A 128 -4.77 5.96 -5.06
N ALA A 129 -5.03 4.76 -5.59
CA ALA A 129 -4.47 3.52 -5.09
C ALA A 129 -2.94 3.49 -5.22
N THR A 130 -2.40 3.97 -6.35
CA THR A 130 -0.95 4.12 -6.54
C THR A 130 -0.33 5.06 -5.51
N LEU A 131 -0.93 6.23 -5.25
CA LEU A 131 -0.47 7.14 -4.21
C LEU A 131 -0.55 6.51 -2.82
N TYR A 132 -1.66 5.85 -2.52
CA TYR A 132 -1.88 5.22 -1.22
C TYR A 132 -0.81 4.15 -0.96
N ALA A 133 -0.59 3.26 -1.92
CA ALA A 133 0.42 2.22 -1.82
C ALA A 133 1.84 2.81 -1.67
N GLN A 134 2.19 3.83 -2.46
CA GLN A 134 3.49 4.49 -2.34
C GLN A 134 3.70 5.13 -0.97
N GLY A 135 2.70 5.87 -0.48
CA GLY A 135 2.75 6.56 0.80
C GLY A 135 2.88 5.60 1.97
N THR A 136 2.06 4.54 1.99
CA THR A 136 2.09 3.53 3.04
C THR A 136 3.43 2.79 3.08
N ARG A 137 4.00 2.47 1.91
CA ARG A 137 5.33 1.85 1.81
C ARG A 137 6.46 2.74 2.30
N ALA A 138 6.34 4.05 2.09
CA ALA A 138 7.33 5.02 2.54
C ALA A 138 7.18 5.41 4.03
N GLY A 139 6.16 4.87 4.72
CA GLY A 139 5.82 5.30 6.09
C GLY A 139 5.29 6.74 6.17
N GLU A 140 4.91 7.34 5.04
CA GLU A 140 4.48 8.74 4.96
C GLU A 140 2.97 8.86 5.16
N HIS A 141 2.50 8.94 6.41
CA HIS A 141 1.06 8.98 6.72
C HIS A 141 0.25 10.09 6.03
N SER A 142 0.89 11.19 5.62
CA SER A 142 0.23 12.29 4.89
C SER A 142 -0.18 11.90 3.47
N VAL A 143 0.57 11.01 2.81
CA VAL A 143 0.34 10.64 1.41
C VAL A 143 -0.93 9.79 1.25
N PRO A 144 -1.14 8.69 1.99
CA PRO A 144 -2.38 7.92 1.93
C PRO A 144 -3.62 8.75 2.30
N ARG A 145 -3.48 9.68 3.25
CA ARG A 145 -4.56 10.60 3.62
C ARG A 145 -4.94 11.54 2.49
N ALA A 146 -3.96 12.05 1.74
CA ALA A 146 -4.26 12.87 0.57
C ALA A 146 -4.80 12.04 -0.60
N ALA A 147 -4.30 10.82 -0.80
CA ALA A 147 -4.82 9.89 -1.80
C ALA A 147 -6.32 9.61 -1.58
N GLU A 148 -6.72 9.42 -0.33
CA GLU A 148 -8.13 9.25 0.02
C GLU A 148 -8.90 10.59 -0.01
N GLY A 149 -8.28 11.67 0.44
CA GLY A 149 -8.86 13.02 0.38
C GLY A 149 -9.17 13.46 -1.05
N PHE A 150 -8.32 13.10 -2.01
CA PHE A 150 -8.54 13.30 -3.43
C PHE A 150 -9.89 12.75 -3.90
N LEU A 151 -10.23 11.53 -3.48
CA LEU A 151 -11.51 10.88 -3.78
C LEU A 151 -12.66 11.48 -2.98
N ARG A 152 -12.44 11.68 -1.67
CA ARG A 152 -13.47 12.14 -0.73
C ARG A 152 -13.97 13.55 -1.03
N TYR A 153 -13.07 14.45 -1.42
CA TYR A 153 -13.43 15.81 -1.78
C TYR A 153 -13.83 15.94 -3.25
N GLU A 154 -13.72 14.88 -4.06
CA GLU A 154 -14.11 14.92 -5.48
C GLU A 154 -13.48 16.08 -6.24
N ILE A 155 -12.17 16.29 -6.08
CA ILE A 155 -11.51 17.55 -6.51
C ILE A 155 -11.61 17.83 -8.02
N TRP A 156 -11.97 16.82 -8.81
CA TRP A 156 -12.23 16.93 -10.24
C TRP A 156 -13.56 17.65 -10.57
N ARG A 157 -14.42 17.91 -9.59
CA ARG A 157 -15.73 18.56 -9.81
C ARG A 157 -15.64 20.08 -9.91
N GLY A 158 -14.56 20.69 -9.45
CA GLY A 158 -14.34 22.12 -9.58
C GLY A 158 -13.44 22.70 -8.50
N GLU A 159 -13.17 24.01 -8.61
CA GLU A 159 -12.18 24.70 -7.78
C GLU A 159 -12.56 24.76 -6.30
N GLU A 160 -13.86 24.82 -5.97
CA GLU A 160 -14.34 24.85 -4.59
C GLU A 160 -13.97 23.55 -3.83
N TYR A 161 -14.16 22.41 -4.48
CA TYR A 161 -13.79 21.08 -3.97
C TYR A 161 -12.28 20.95 -3.80
N ARG A 162 -11.52 21.41 -4.80
CA ARG A 162 -10.06 21.43 -4.77
C ARG A 162 -9.53 22.31 -3.63
N SER A 163 -10.12 23.49 -3.44
CA SER A 163 -9.76 24.40 -2.34
C SER A 163 -10.03 23.78 -0.97
N ALA A 164 -11.18 23.13 -0.78
CA ALA A 164 -11.51 22.42 0.45
C ALA A 164 -10.53 21.27 0.75
N PHE A 165 -10.13 20.53 -0.29
CA PHE A 165 -9.10 19.50 -0.17
C PHE A 165 -7.74 20.08 0.26
N ILE A 166 -7.27 21.13 -0.41
CA ILE A 166 -6.01 21.82 -0.08
C ILE A 166 -6.01 22.32 1.36
N GLU A 167 -7.12 22.93 1.81
CA GLU A 167 -7.31 23.36 3.20
C GLU A 167 -7.20 22.18 4.17
N SER A 168 -7.84 21.05 3.85
CA SER A 168 -7.79 19.83 4.67
C SER A 168 -6.38 19.26 4.82
N LEU A 169 -5.46 19.57 3.90
CA LEU A 169 -4.08 19.12 3.92
C LEU A 169 -3.16 20.00 4.75
N LYS A 170 -3.56 21.24 5.09
CA LYS A 170 -2.71 22.19 5.83
C LYS A 170 -2.28 21.67 7.20
N LYS A 171 -3.11 20.86 7.86
CA LYS A 171 -2.79 20.22 9.16
C LYS A 171 -1.66 19.17 9.10
N TYR A 172 -1.28 18.73 7.91
CA TYR A 172 -0.21 17.74 7.70
C TYR A 172 1.10 18.38 7.23
N GLN A 173 1.21 19.71 7.29
CA GLN A 173 2.38 20.45 6.81
C GLN A 173 3.62 20.22 7.67
N LYS A 174 4.71 19.76 7.04
CA LYS A 174 6.11 20.08 7.43
C LYS A 174 6.58 21.32 6.63
N PRO A 175 7.62 22.06 7.07
CA PRO A 175 7.89 23.43 6.65
C PRO A 175 7.99 23.62 5.12
N ARG A 176 7.45 24.76 4.66
CA ARG A 176 7.32 25.45 3.35
C ARG A 176 7.93 24.92 2.02
N GLY A 177 8.66 23.81 1.93
CA GLY A 177 9.22 23.27 0.68
C GLY A 177 8.68 21.89 0.23
N GLY A 178 8.17 21.08 1.16
CA GLY A 178 7.60 19.76 0.86
C GLY A 178 6.18 19.82 0.29
N TYR A 179 5.40 20.82 0.69
CA TYR A 179 3.99 20.95 0.35
C TYR A 179 3.75 21.22 -1.14
N ALA A 180 4.52 22.13 -1.75
CA ALA A 180 4.41 22.41 -3.19
C ALA A 180 4.80 21.19 -4.05
N ARG A 181 5.86 20.47 -3.65
CA ARG A 181 6.26 19.21 -4.30
C ARG A 181 5.20 18.13 -4.14
N PHE A 182 4.56 18.05 -2.98
CA PHE A 182 3.47 17.12 -2.73
C PHE A 182 2.26 17.42 -3.60
N LEU A 183 1.82 18.68 -3.67
CA LEU A 183 0.72 19.08 -4.55
C LEU A 183 1.05 18.85 -6.02
N SER A 184 2.26 19.18 -6.47
CA SER A 184 2.70 18.92 -7.84
C SER A 184 2.71 17.42 -8.17
N ARG A 185 3.08 16.55 -7.22
CA ARG A 185 3.00 15.10 -7.39
C ARG A 185 1.56 14.59 -7.46
N ILE A 186 0.64 15.23 -6.74
CA ILE A 186 -0.80 14.95 -6.87
C ILE A 186 -1.28 15.40 -8.25
N ASP A 187 -0.98 16.64 -8.67
CA ASP A 187 -1.41 17.18 -9.96
C ASP A 187 -0.89 16.33 -11.14
N ALA A 188 0.36 15.87 -11.11
CA ALA A 188 0.94 15.01 -12.15
C ALA A 188 0.29 13.62 -12.28
N LEU A 189 -0.51 13.20 -11.29
CA LEU A 189 -1.25 11.93 -11.34
C LEU A 189 -2.70 12.12 -11.81
N LEU A 190 -3.10 13.37 -12.08
CA LEU A 190 -4.43 13.76 -12.54
C LEU A 190 -4.47 14.17 -14.02
N GLU A 191 -3.31 14.40 -14.63
CA GLU A 191 -3.11 14.54 -16.09
C GLU A 191 -3.08 13.18 -16.78
#